data_AF-A0A2E8VQM7-F1
#
_entry.id   AF-A0A2E8VQM7-F1
#
_cell.length_a   1.000
_cell.length_b   1.000
_cell.length_c   1.000
_cell.angle_alpha   90.00
_cell.angle_beta   90.00
_cell.angle_gamma   90.00
#
_symmetry.space_group_name_H-M   'P 1'
#
loop_
_entity.id
_entity.type
_entity.pdbx_description
1 polymer ?
#
loop_
_entity_poly.entity_id
_entity_poly.type
_entity_poly.pdbx_seq_one_letter_code
_entity_poly.pdbx_strand_id
1 'polypeptide(L)' 'LPRWMHYYNWHRQHAGIDYQCPINTLGINMNNLLALHS' A
#
# COMPACT_ATOMS: atom_id res chain seq x y z
N LEU A 1 -5.83 5.29 -14.95
CA LEU A 1 -4.82 4.20 -14.90
C LEU A 1 -5.55 2.89 -14.65
N PRO A 2 -5.13 1.75 -15.21
CA PRO A 2 -5.67 0.46 -14.82
C PRO A 2 -5.57 0.32 -13.29
N ARG A 3 -6.68 -0.05 -12.65
CA ARG A 3 -6.78 -0.16 -11.18
C ARG A 3 -5.62 -0.97 -10.58
N TRP A 4 -5.21 -2.02 -11.27
CA TRP A 4 -4.09 -2.90 -10.88
C TRP A 4 -2.74 -2.18 -10.78
N MET A 5 -2.39 -1.32 -11.75
CA MET A 5 -1.14 -0.57 -11.75
C MET A 5 -1.07 0.43 -10.59
N HIS A 6 -2.22 1.02 -10.23
CA HIS A 6 -2.30 1.99 -9.14
C HIS A 6 -2.04 1.32 -7.78
N TYR A 7 -2.62 0.15 -7.52
CA TYR A 7 -2.38 -0.58 -6.27
C TYR A 7 -0.98 -1.19 -6.18
N TYR A 8 -0.45 -1.70 -7.29
CA TYR A 8 0.88 -2.31 -7.28
C TYR A 8 1.97 -1.27 -6.97
N ASN A 9 1.84 -0.04 -7.47
CA ASN A 9 2.76 1.05 -7.12
C ASN A 9 2.69 1.46 -5.64
N TRP A 10 1.52 1.32 -5.02
CA TRP A 10 1.31 1.63 -3.59
C TRP A 10 1.91 0.59 -2.64
N HIS A 11 2.18 -0.62 -3.13
CA HIS A 11 2.84 -1.68 -2.35
C HIS A 11 4.30 -1.91 -2.77
N ARG A 12 4.80 -1.16 -3.75
CA ARG A 12 6.20 -1.25 -4.17
C ARG A 12 7.06 -0.33 -3.29
N GLN A 13 8.23 -0.82 -2.92
CA GLN A 13 9.25 -0.06 -2.20
C GLN A 13 9.86 1.01 -3.11
N HIS A 14 10.06 2.23 -2.60
CA HIS A 14 10.70 3.32 -3.36
C HIS A 14 11.95 3.80 -2.64
N ALA A 15 13.06 3.90 -3.37
CA ALA A 15 14.36 4.30 -2.80
C ALA A 15 14.34 5.72 -2.20
N GLY A 16 13.46 6.60 -2.68
CA GLY A 16 13.32 7.98 -2.15
C GLY A 16 12.66 8.09 -0.77
N ILE A 17 12.13 6.99 -0.24
CA ILE A 17 11.56 6.89 1.12
C ILE A 17 12.15 5.69 1.85
N ASP A 18 13.46 5.50 1.76
CA ASP A 18 14.20 4.42 2.44
C ASP A 18 13.64 3.02 2.15
N TYR A 19 13.24 2.77 0.89
CA TYR A 19 12.61 1.51 0.47
C TYR A 19 11.32 1.17 1.22
N GLN A 20 10.64 2.17 1.78
CA GLN A 20 9.29 2.01 2.29
C GLN A 20 8.29 2.01 1.12
N CYS A 21 7.14 1.37 1.33
CA CYS A 21 6.02 1.46 0.41
C CYS A 21 5.16 2.69 0.78
N PRO A 22 4.52 3.38 -0.18
CA PRO A 22 3.74 4.58 0.13
C PRO A 22 2.61 4.33 1.13
N ILE A 23 2.03 3.12 1.15
CA ILE A 23 1.01 2.70 2.12
C ILE A 23 1.48 2.82 3.58
N ASN A 24 2.78 2.71 3.85
CA ASN A 24 3.35 2.82 5.20
C ASN A 24 3.14 4.23 5.78
N THR A 25 3.02 5.26 4.93
CA THR A 25 2.87 6.66 5.35
C THR A 25 1.46 7.01 5.81
N LEU A 26 0.47 6.16 5.52
CA LEU A 26 -0.93 6.43 5.82
C LEU A 26 -1.28 6.23 7.30
N GLY A 27 -0.37 5.71 8.12
CA GLY A 27 -0.60 5.45 9.55
C GLY A 27 -1.71 4.44 9.85
N ILE A 28 -2.26 3.81 8.82
CA ILE A 28 -3.25 2.74 8.91
C ILE A 28 -2.53 1.42 9.21
N ASN A 29 -3.15 0.58 10.02
CA ASN A 29 -2.60 -0.75 10.28
C ASN A 29 -2.53 -1.52 8.95
N MET A 30 -1.33 -1.95 8.56
CA MET A 30 -1.10 -2.69 7.31
C MET A 30 -1.88 -4.01 7.25
N ASN A 31 -2.41 -4.48 8.40
CA ASN A 31 -3.29 -5.64 8.49
C ASN A 31 -4.77 -5.30 8.24
N ASN A 32 -5.09 -4.59 7.15
CA ASN A 32 -6.49 -4.43 6.72
C ASN A 32 -6.92 -5.50 5.69
N LEU A 33 -6.20 -6.63 5.63
CA LEU A 33 -6.42 -7.68 4.63
C LEU A 33 -7.53 -8.68 4.99
N LEU A 34 -8.18 -8.58 6.17
CA LEU A 34 -9.22 -9.52 6.59
C LEU A 34 -10.40 -8.88 7.35
N ALA A 35 -10.74 -7.62 7.07
CA ALA A 35 -12.05 -7.13 7.52
C ALA A 35 -13.14 -7.72 6.59
N LEU A 36 -13.65 -8.91 6.94
CA LEU A 36 -14.86 -9.45 6.33
C LEU A 36 -15.97 -8.42 6.52
N HIS A 37 -16.38 -7.77 5.44
CA HIS A 37 -17.60 -6.98 5.45
C HIS A 37 -18.74 -7.99 5.50
N SER A 38 -19.36 -8.14 6.68
CA SER A 38 -20.65 -8.81 6.84
C SER A 38 -21.76 -7.96 6.25
#